data_AF-B8CC60-F1
#
_entry.id   AF-B8CC60-F1
#
_cell.length_a   1.000
_cell.length_b   1.000
_cell.length_c   1.000
_cell.angle_alpha   90.00
_cell.angle_beta   90.00
_cell.angle_gamma   90.00
#
_symmetry.space_group_name_H-M   'P 1'
#
loop_
_entity.id
_entity.type
_entity.pdbx_description
1 polymer ?
#
loop_
_entity_poly.entity_id
_entity_poly.type
_entity_poly.pdbx_seq_one_letter_code
_entity_poly.pdbx_strand_id
1 'polypeptide(L)'
;MPKGSIRIGTRKDEGDKTVNSFSHPACFNLTRAHLKDEITPTIFVQDHLEDLTDDLILSDGTKAQEIIDAIASKKKGAKKGEDGEDDAIGARISEIKKVLKEMRESGDDDSDDEKKMAARPAKKAKGEEESGGDVKAYAKALKVYEKMKNDDLKDVLRWNLGYGTTGNKDVLLLRVLDGHVNGRLSRCPTCCKGKLKLSDKDGGATILCGGFFDETIGRHQSCPFEKANKDAPASLRLHPWYSTKPTEEQVEAMKAITLEQEGNADGAVGANAGEVPPELIEGAKKLKWEVSDGQGMKEAAVAMLELVKDVVDVPTDPKKAMIGIGKIVVANREKIKTATGILELVVQEYGIAERKEAAAAKQQEAMEDVCVCPENAPLCQALKELGDLYMKEGNWNASNTYKKAVAAVTELAYEVTADNAKGLGKSGKTKVANIGKGTAEKMHEFVTKGTIGKLEEKRALQG
;
A
#
# COMPACT_ATOMS: atom_id res chain seq x y z
N MET A 1 -7.92 -3.93 -36.09
CA MET A 1 -9.24 -3.62 -36.70
C MET A 1 -9.32 -4.31 -38.05
N PRO A 2 -10.47 -4.85 -38.45
CA PRO A 2 -10.63 -5.50 -39.75
C PRO A 2 -10.32 -4.54 -40.91
N LYS A 3 -9.79 -5.09 -42.02
CA LYS A 3 -9.56 -4.34 -43.26
C LYS A 3 -10.92 -4.12 -43.94
N GLY A 4 -11.25 -2.88 -44.32
CA GLY A 4 -12.53 -2.53 -44.98
C GLY A 4 -13.64 -1.96 -44.08
N SER A 5 -13.40 -1.77 -42.77
CA SER A 5 -14.38 -1.12 -41.89
C SER A 5 -14.42 0.40 -42.11
N ILE A 6 -15.63 1.01 -42.11
CA ILE A 6 -15.84 2.47 -42.12
C ILE A 6 -15.17 3.11 -40.90
N ARG A 7 -14.57 4.30 -41.09
CA ARG A 7 -13.90 5.06 -40.03
C ARG A 7 -14.24 6.54 -40.13
N ILE A 8 -14.36 7.18 -38.98
CA ILE A 8 -14.47 8.63 -38.85
C ILE A 8 -13.08 9.16 -38.47
N GLY A 9 -12.50 9.98 -39.33
CA GLY A 9 -11.22 10.64 -39.12
C GLY A 9 -11.41 12.02 -38.48
N THR A 10 -10.53 12.40 -37.56
CA THR A 10 -10.38 13.78 -37.10
C THR A 10 -8.98 14.24 -37.45
N ARG A 11 -8.90 15.40 -38.09
CA ARG A 11 -7.64 16.09 -38.40
C ARG A 11 -7.49 17.26 -37.44
N LYS A 12 -6.37 17.31 -36.74
CA LYS A 12 -6.02 18.44 -35.87
C LYS A 12 -4.63 18.93 -36.23
N ASP A 13 -4.53 20.19 -36.60
CA ASP A 13 -3.26 20.85 -36.85
C ASP A 13 -2.77 21.47 -35.52
N GLU A 14 -1.62 21.02 -35.02
CA GLU A 14 -0.96 21.51 -33.80
C GLU A 14 0.44 22.05 -34.15
N GLY A 15 0.53 23.35 -34.42
CA GLY A 15 1.76 23.97 -34.92
C GLY A 15 2.14 23.45 -36.30
N ASP A 16 3.38 22.97 -36.47
CA ASP A 16 3.89 22.41 -37.73
C ASP A 16 3.51 20.93 -37.96
N LYS A 17 2.68 20.34 -37.09
CA LYS A 17 2.30 18.92 -37.17
C LYS A 17 0.79 18.76 -37.37
N THR A 18 0.42 17.88 -38.30
CA THR A 18 -0.96 17.41 -38.44
C THR A 18 -1.12 16.05 -37.75
N VAL A 19 -2.02 15.98 -36.77
CA VAL A 19 -2.39 14.74 -36.08
C VAL A 19 -3.72 14.25 -36.67
N ASN A 20 -3.70 13.05 -37.25
CA ASN A 20 -4.89 12.35 -37.71
C ASN A 20 -5.24 11.25 -36.72
N SER A 21 -6.48 11.21 -36.24
CA SER A 21 -6.99 10.09 -35.45
C SER A 21 -8.24 9.50 -36.09
N PHE A 22 -8.34 8.17 -36.10
CA PHE A 22 -9.44 7.45 -36.72
C PHE A 22 -10.19 6.62 -35.69
N SER A 23 -11.51 6.71 -35.71
CA SER A 23 -12.40 5.95 -34.82
C SER A 23 -13.43 5.18 -35.63
N HIS A 24 -13.86 4.02 -35.14
CA HIS A 24 -15.07 3.36 -35.65
C HIS A 24 -16.30 4.25 -35.37
N PRO A 25 -17.35 4.28 -36.22
CA PRO A 25 -18.57 5.04 -35.94
C PRO A 25 -19.14 4.81 -34.53
N ALA A 26 -19.24 3.54 -34.10
CA ALA A 26 -19.65 3.16 -32.75
C ALA A 26 -18.71 3.66 -31.61
N CYS A 27 -17.45 3.96 -31.94
CA CYS A 27 -16.46 4.45 -30.99
C CYS A 27 -16.33 5.97 -30.99
N PHE A 28 -16.84 6.67 -32.01
CA PHE A 28 -16.77 8.11 -32.14
C PHE A 28 -17.61 8.80 -31.05
N ASN A 29 -17.12 9.93 -30.54
CA ASN A 29 -17.81 10.72 -29.53
C ASN A 29 -18.03 12.13 -30.06
N LEU A 30 -19.28 12.59 -30.07
CA LEU A 30 -19.57 14.01 -30.23
C LEU A 30 -18.87 14.79 -29.12
N THR A 31 -18.16 15.85 -29.49
CA THR A 31 -17.42 16.66 -28.54
C THR A 31 -18.39 17.45 -27.65
N ARG A 32 -17.92 17.93 -26.49
CA ARG A 32 -18.72 18.83 -25.64
C ARG A 32 -19.16 20.11 -26.37
N ALA A 33 -18.43 20.54 -27.40
CA ALA A 33 -18.83 21.66 -28.24
C ALA A 33 -20.07 21.29 -29.06
N HIS A 34 -20.05 20.14 -29.75
CA HIS A 34 -21.20 19.67 -30.53
C HIS A 34 -22.47 19.52 -29.66
N LEU A 35 -22.31 19.03 -28.44
CA LEU A 35 -23.45 18.88 -27.51
C LEU A 35 -23.98 20.21 -26.96
N LYS A 36 -23.16 21.27 -26.94
CA LYS A 36 -23.61 22.62 -26.53
C LYS A 36 -24.43 23.30 -27.63
N ASP A 37 -24.11 23.01 -28.88
CA ASP A 37 -24.79 23.55 -30.06
C ASP A 37 -26.01 22.70 -30.48
N GLU A 38 -26.47 21.81 -29.60
CA GLU A 38 -27.60 20.88 -29.83
C GLU A 38 -27.46 20.00 -31.08
N ILE A 39 -26.22 19.76 -31.55
CA ILE A 39 -25.95 18.92 -32.71
C ILE A 39 -26.26 17.46 -32.38
N THR A 40 -27.28 16.92 -33.04
CA THR A 40 -27.66 15.50 -32.96
C THR A 40 -26.73 14.64 -33.82
N PRO A 41 -26.66 13.30 -33.60
CA PRO A 41 -25.92 12.40 -34.48
C PRO A 41 -26.32 12.53 -35.95
N THR A 42 -27.60 12.77 -36.23
CA THR A 42 -28.12 13.02 -37.58
C THR A 42 -27.52 14.28 -38.19
N ILE A 43 -27.63 15.42 -37.49
CA ILE A 43 -27.07 16.71 -37.94
C ILE A 43 -25.55 16.60 -38.11
N PHE A 44 -24.86 15.90 -37.19
CA PHE A 44 -23.43 15.69 -37.29
C PHE A 44 -23.02 14.92 -38.56
N VAL A 45 -23.72 13.82 -38.88
CA VAL A 45 -23.40 13.01 -40.07
C VAL A 45 -23.73 13.75 -41.36
N GLN A 46 -24.80 14.54 -41.38
CA GLN A 46 -25.23 15.27 -42.58
C GLN A 46 -24.42 16.53 -42.84
N ASP A 47 -24.13 17.31 -41.80
CA ASP A 47 -23.61 18.68 -41.95
C ASP A 47 -22.14 18.83 -41.56
N HIS A 48 -21.57 17.85 -40.84
CA HIS A 48 -20.21 17.94 -40.29
C HIS A 48 -19.26 16.80 -40.70
N LEU A 49 -19.76 15.76 -41.38
CA LEU A 49 -18.89 14.72 -41.95
C LEU A 49 -18.70 14.92 -43.45
N GLU A 50 -17.44 14.87 -43.88
CA GLU A 50 -17.06 14.81 -45.29
C GLU A 50 -16.81 13.36 -45.69
N ASP A 51 -17.36 12.95 -46.83
CA ASP A 51 -17.15 11.62 -47.37
C ASP A 51 -15.87 11.57 -48.22
N LEU A 52 -14.86 10.86 -47.70
CA LEU A 52 -13.60 10.62 -48.40
C LEU A 52 -13.49 9.18 -48.90
N THR A 53 -14.61 8.45 -48.99
CA THR A 53 -14.65 7.08 -49.51
C THR A 53 -14.96 7.07 -51.00
N ASP A 54 -14.31 6.17 -51.74
CA ASP A 54 -14.54 6.02 -53.19
C ASP A 54 -16.00 5.63 -53.52
N ASP A 55 -16.69 5.01 -52.57
CA ASP A 55 -18.06 4.49 -52.72
C ASP A 55 -19.16 5.50 -52.33
N LEU A 56 -18.82 6.73 -51.94
CA LEU A 56 -19.75 7.79 -51.53
C LEU A 56 -20.81 7.32 -50.51
N ILE A 57 -20.34 6.64 -49.46
CA ILE A 57 -21.13 6.03 -48.39
C ILE A 57 -22.16 6.98 -47.75
N LEU A 58 -21.86 8.28 -47.59
CA LEU A 58 -22.79 9.25 -46.99
C LEU A 58 -23.95 9.62 -47.93
N SER A 59 -23.81 9.37 -49.24
CA SER A 59 -24.89 9.58 -50.23
C SER A 59 -25.89 8.42 -50.25
N ASP A 60 -25.50 7.25 -49.74
CA ASP A 60 -26.38 6.11 -49.55
C ASP A 60 -27.15 6.29 -48.23
N GLY A 61 -28.44 6.61 -48.34
CA GLY A 61 -29.30 6.84 -47.18
C GLY A 61 -29.35 5.68 -46.17
N THR A 62 -29.10 4.45 -46.62
CA THR A 62 -29.06 3.27 -45.73
C THR A 62 -27.78 3.27 -44.91
N LYS A 63 -26.62 3.44 -45.55
CA LYS A 63 -25.33 3.43 -44.88
C LYS A 63 -25.12 4.67 -44.02
N ALA A 64 -25.61 5.83 -44.46
CA ALA A 64 -25.63 7.04 -43.65
C ALA A 64 -26.46 6.82 -42.36
N GLN A 65 -27.62 6.17 -42.47
CA GLN A 65 -28.43 5.83 -41.29
C GLN A 65 -27.73 4.82 -40.37
N GLU A 66 -27.02 3.82 -40.90
CA GLU A 66 -26.22 2.91 -40.09
C GLU A 66 -25.13 3.64 -39.29
N ILE A 67 -24.49 4.65 -39.87
CA ILE A 67 -23.50 5.49 -39.18
C ILE A 67 -24.18 6.34 -38.10
N ILE A 68 -25.32 6.95 -38.40
CA ILE A 68 -26.13 7.72 -37.43
C ILE A 68 -26.52 6.83 -36.26
N ASP A 69 -27.05 5.64 -36.53
CA ASP A 69 -27.47 4.67 -35.51
C ASP A 69 -26.27 4.16 -34.71
N ALA A 70 -25.11 3.95 -35.33
CA ALA A 70 -23.89 3.57 -34.63
C ALA A 70 -23.39 4.67 -33.68
N ILE A 71 -23.49 5.95 -34.08
CA ILE A 71 -23.14 7.09 -33.21
C ILE A 71 -24.19 7.27 -32.10
N ALA A 72 -25.48 7.11 -32.42
CA ALA A 72 -26.61 7.34 -31.51
C ALA A 72 -26.83 6.20 -30.50
N SER A 73 -26.58 4.95 -30.89
CA SER A 73 -26.72 3.75 -30.03
C SER A 73 -25.74 3.74 -28.86
N LYS A 74 -24.73 4.62 -28.88
CA LYS A 74 -23.86 4.85 -27.75
C LYS A 74 -24.61 5.65 -26.67
N LYS A 75 -25.20 4.93 -25.70
CA LYS A 75 -25.74 5.47 -24.45
C LYS A 75 -24.87 6.62 -23.92
N LYS A 76 -25.49 7.74 -23.53
CA LYS A 76 -24.89 8.78 -22.69
C LYS A 76 -24.08 8.12 -21.57
N GLY A 77 -22.76 8.19 -21.68
CA GLY A 77 -21.83 7.92 -20.59
C GLY A 77 -21.90 6.53 -19.96
N ALA A 78 -21.74 5.46 -20.75
CA ALA A 78 -20.96 4.34 -20.19
C ALA A 78 -19.53 4.86 -20.04
N LYS A 79 -19.21 5.34 -18.82
CA LYS A 79 -17.82 5.54 -18.37
C LYS A 79 -17.05 4.32 -18.85
N LYS A 80 -16.05 4.53 -19.70
CA LYS A 80 -15.06 3.51 -19.99
C LYS A 80 -14.19 3.40 -18.74
N GLY A 81 -14.72 2.64 -17.80
CA GLY A 81 -14.17 2.15 -16.57
C GLY A 81 -15.05 0.95 -16.21
N GLU A 82 -14.82 -0.18 -16.89
CA GLU A 82 -14.95 -1.50 -16.26
C GLU A 82 -14.32 -1.38 -14.85
N ASP A 83 -14.93 -1.70 -13.72
CA ASP A 83 -16.14 -2.44 -13.38
C ASP A 83 -16.94 -1.64 -12.32
N GLY A 84 -17.99 -2.21 -11.72
CA GLY A 84 -18.89 -1.57 -10.72
C GLY A 84 -18.27 -1.03 -9.41
N GLU A 85 -17.03 -0.53 -9.42
CA GLU A 85 -16.29 0.01 -8.27
C GLU A 85 -16.84 1.37 -7.81
N ASP A 86 -17.12 2.29 -8.75
CA ASP A 86 -17.72 3.60 -8.42
C ASP A 86 -19.14 3.44 -7.84
N ASP A 87 -19.84 2.36 -8.18
CA ASP A 87 -21.24 2.11 -7.79
C ASP A 87 -21.35 1.68 -6.32
N ALA A 88 -20.45 0.80 -5.85
CA ALA A 88 -20.46 0.32 -4.46
C ALA A 88 -20.20 1.46 -3.45
N ILE A 89 -19.21 2.32 -3.72
CA ILE A 89 -18.92 3.50 -2.89
C ILE A 89 -20.10 4.48 -2.94
N GLY A 90 -20.64 4.76 -4.13
CA GLY A 90 -21.77 5.66 -4.29
C GLY A 90 -23.01 5.19 -3.52
N ALA A 91 -23.29 3.88 -3.54
CA ALA A 91 -24.36 3.27 -2.76
C ALA A 91 -24.13 3.44 -1.25
N ARG A 92 -22.92 3.17 -0.76
CA ARG A 92 -22.57 3.32 0.67
C ARG A 92 -22.69 4.75 1.15
N ILE A 93 -22.19 5.73 0.38
CA ILE A 93 -22.33 7.15 0.70
C ILE A 93 -23.80 7.60 0.68
N SER A 94 -24.60 7.07 -0.26
CA SER A 94 -26.03 7.37 -0.33
C SER A 94 -26.80 6.83 0.88
N GLU A 95 -26.45 5.63 1.35
CA GLU A 95 -26.97 5.06 2.60
C GLU A 95 -26.62 5.94 3.81
N ILE A 96 -25.36 6.34 3.95
CA ILE A 96 -24.91 7.23 5.04
C ILE A 96 -25.66 8.58 5.00
N LYS A 97 -25.83 9.17 3.81
CA LYS A 97 -26.61 10.41 3.63
C LYS A 97 -28.08 10.25 4.01
N LYS A 98 -28.68 9.09 3.69
CA LYS A 98 -30.07 8.78 4.07
C LYS A 98 -30.21 8.73 5.58
N VAL A 99 -29.30 8.04 6.28
CA VAL A 99 -29.29 7.98 7.75
C VAL A 99 -29.08 9.37 8.36
N LEU A 100 -28.18 10.19 7.81
CA LEU A 100 -28.00 11.57 8.27
C LEU A 100 -29.29 12.40 8.12
N LYS A 101 -30.03 12.20 7.03
CA LYS A 101 -31.31 12.88 6.81
C LYS A 101 -32.37 12.42 7.81
N GLU A 102 -32.49 11.11 8.04
CA GLU A 102 -33.41 10.53 9.03
C GLU A 102 -33.11 11.07 10.43
N MET A 103 -31.83 11.18 10.82
CA MET A 103 -31.42 11.77 12.10
C MET A 103 -31.78 13.27 12.23
N ARG A 104 -31.70 14.03 11.13
CA ARG A 104 -32.13 15.44 11.11
C ARG A 104 -33.66 15.56 11.26
N GLU A 105 -34.41 14.61 10.71
CA GLU A 105 -35.87 14.59 10.75
C GLU A 105 -36.42 14.07 12.09
N SER A 106 -35.72 13.15 12.77
CA SER A 106 -36.14 12.60 14.07
C SER A 106 -35.90 13.56 15.24
N GLY A 107 -35.13 14.65 15.04
CA GLY A 107 -34.75 15.56 16.12
C GLY A 107 -33.66 15.02 17.04
N ASP A 108 -33.08 13.86 16.73
CA ASP A 108 -31.88 13.31 17.40
C ASP A 108 -30.58 14.04 16.99
N ASP A 109 -30.72 15.21 16.39
CA ASP A 109 -29.63 16.08 15.98
C ASP A 109 -29.22 16.95 17.17
N ASP A 110 -28.36 16.40 18.03
CA ASP A 110 -27.66 17.16 19.08
C ASP A 110 -26.81 18.28 18.44
N SER A 111 -27.45 19.42 18.23
CA SER A 111 -26.95 20.59 17.49
C SER A 111 -25.70 21.26 18.07
N ASP A 112 -25.22 20.80 19.24
CA ASP A 112 -24.02 21.32 19.91
C ASP A 112 -22.71 20.57 19.56
N ASP A 113 -22.78 19.48 18.78
CA ASP A 113 -21.61 18.63 18.50
C ASP A 113 -20.76 19.07 17.28
N GLU A 114 -21.32 19.80 16.31
CA GLU A 114 -20.59 20.19 15.08
C GLU A 114 -19.30 20.99 15.39
N LYS A 115 -19.34 21.93 16.34
CA LYS A 115 -18.17 22.74 16.72
C LYS A 115 -17.20 22.00 17.63
N LYS A 116 -17.68 21.04 18.44
CA LYS A 116 -16.83 20.26 19.35
C LYS A 116 -16.07 19.15 18.62
N MET A 117 -16.69 18.50 17.62
CA MET A 117 -16.06 17.42 16.85
C MET A 117 -14.99 17.92 15.86
N ALA A 118 -15.15 19.13 15.32
CA ALA A 118 -14.14 19.71 14.42
C ALA A 118 -12.85 20.17 15.12
N ALA A 119 -12.91 20.46 16.42
CA ALA A 119 -11.85 21.12 17.19
C ALA A 119 -10.99 20.18 18.04
N ARG A 120 -11.38 18.91 18.23
CA ARG A 120 -10.63 17.94 19.04
C ARG A 120 -10.27 16.70 18.22
N PRO A 121 -9.05 16.17 18.35
CA PRO A 121 -8.68 14.92 17.69
C PRO A 121 -9.62 13.79 18.13
N ALA A 122 -10.15 13.04 17.17
CA ALA A 122 -11.09 11.95 17.46
C ALA A 122 -10.36 10.85 18.27
N LYS A 123 -10.83 10.62 19.50
CA LYS A 123 -10.42 9.48 20.33
C LYS A 123 -11.34 8.29 20.03
N LYS A 124 -10.81 7.07 20.15
CA LYS A 124 -11.56 5.80 19.97
C LYS A 124 -12.92 5.87 20.67
N ALA A 125 -13.99 5.73 19.89
CA ALA A 125 -15.35 5.66 20.45
C ALA A 125 -15.45 4.41 21.36
N LYS A 126 -15.85 4.59 22.62
CA LYS A 126 -16.15 3.48 23.52
C LYS A 126 -17.57 2.98 23.22
N GLY A 127 -17.65 1.79 22.64
CA GLY A 127 -18.72 0.77 22.67
C GLY A 127 -20.19 1.20 22.60
N GLU A 128 -20.90 0.67 21.60
CA GLU A 128 -22.18 -0.03 21.77
C GLU A 128 -22.38 -1.01 20.60
N GLU A 129 -22.57 -2.29 20.92
CA GLU A 129 -22.87 -3.38 19.98
C GLU A 129 -24.30 -3.24 19.45
N GLU A 130 -24.47 -2.54 18.34
CA GLU A 130 -25.63 -2.75 17.47
C GLU A 130 -25.14 -2.93 16.04
N SER A 131 -25.68 -3.92 15.33
CA SER A 131 -25.34 -4.27 13.95
C SER A 131 -25.70 -3.19 12.90
N GLY A 132 -26.00 -1.96 13.34
CA GLY A 132 -26.14 -0.74 12.55
C GLY A 132 -25.26 0.44 13.01
N GLY A 133 -24.35 0.22 13.98
CA GLY A 133 -23.54 1.28 14.62
C GLY A 133 -22.55 1.98 13.70
N ASP A 134 -22.06 1.28 12.67
CA ASP A 134 -21.08 1.83 11.73
C ASP A 134 -21.69 2.94 10.85
N VAL A 135 -22.89 2.74 10.30
CA VAL A 135 -23.52 3.72 9.39
C VAL A 135 -23.92 5.01 10.12
N LYS A 136 -24.44 4.89 11.35
CA LYS A 136 -24.80 6.06 12.18
C LYS A 136 -23.55 6.87 12.57
N ALA A 137 -22.44 6.21 12.91
CA ALA A 137 -21.18 6.89 13.22
C ALA A 137 -20.64 7.64 11.99
N TYR A 138 -20.68 7.02 10.82
CA TYR A 138 -20.31 7.68 9.56
C TYR A 138 -21.25 8.83 9.21
N ALA A 139 -22.55 8.72 9.50
CA ALA A 139 -23.51 9.80 9.30
C ALA A 139 -23.21 11.00 10.21
N LYS A 140 -22.82 10.77 11.47
CA LYS A 140 -22.36 11.84 12.36
C LYS A 140 -21.09 12.51 11.83
N ALA A 141 -20.09 11.73 11.40
CA ALA A 141 -18.87 12.26 10.80
C ALA A 141 -19.15 13.06 9.50
N LEU A 142 -20.16 12.64 8.72
CA LEU A 142 -20.54 13.30 7.47
C LEU A 142 -20.96 14.77 7.68
N LYS A 143 -21.53 15.13 8.83
CA LYS A 143 -21.85 16.54 9.16
C LYS A 143 -20.65 17.47 9.01
N VAL A 144 -19.47 16.98 9.39
CA VAL A 144 -18.21 17.75 9.34
C VAL A 144 -17.74 17.95 7.90
N TYR A 145 -17.92 16.95 7.03
CA TYR A 145 -17.25 16.89 5.73
C TYR A 145 -18.16 17.07 4.50
N GLU A 146 -19.49 17.01 4.66
CA GLU A 146 -20.47 17.07 3.57
C GLU A 146 -20.27 18.30 2.66
N LYS A 147 -20.00 19.45 3.29
CA LYS A 147 -19.83 20.76 2.64
C LYS A 147 -18.43 20.99 2.05
N MET A 148 -17.46 20.13 2.35
CA MET A 148 -16.09 20.26 1.86
C MET A 148 -16.00 19.97 0.36
N LYS A 149 -15.09 20.67 -0.32
CA LYS A 149 -14.75 20.40 -1.72
C LYS A 149 -13.69 19.29 -1.80
N ASN A 150 -13.44 18.77 -3.00
CA ASN A 150 -12.48 17.69 -3.19
C ASN A 150 -11.07 18.03 -2.68
N ASP A 151 -10.63 19.27 -2.82
CA ASP A 151 -9.29 19.66 -2.38
C ASP A 151 -9.20 19.77 -0.85
N ASP A 152 -10.24 20.27 -0.19
CA ASP A 152 -10.33 20.26 1.28
C ASP A 152 -10.30 18.83 1.83
N LEU A 153 -11.03 17.89 1.20
CA LEU A 153 -11.01 16.48 1.58
C LEU A 153 -9.61 15.85 1.40
N LYS A 154 -8.91 16.17 0.30
CA LYS A 154 -7.53 15.72 0.10
C LYS A 154 -6.60 16.27 1.16
N ASP A 155 -6.79 17.51 1.60
CA ASP A 155 -5.99 18.11 2.66
C ASP A 155 -6.19 17.39 3.99
N VAL A 156 -7.44 17.06 4.35
CA VAL A 156 -7.74 16.22 5.52
C VAL A 156 -7.01 14.87 5.44
N LEU A 157 -7.05 14.20 4.28
CA LEU A 157 -6.33 12.93 4.10
C LEU A 157 -4.80 13.08 4.21
N ARG A 158 -4.23 14.17 3.68
CA ARG A 158 -2.78 14.47 3.78
C ARG A 158 -2.34 14.71 5.22
N TRP A 159 -3.13 15.45 6.00
CA TRP A 159 -2.84 15.73 7.40
C TRP A 159 -2.74 14.45 8.24
N ASN A 160 -3.51 13.43 7.88
CA ASN A 160 -3.60 12.19 8.64
C ASN A 160 -2.72 11.04 8.11
N LEU A 161 -1.80 11.34 7.17
CA LEU A 161 -0.71 10.46 6.72
C LEU A 161 -1.10 9.07 6.17
N GLY A 162 -2.39 8.77 5.99
CA GLY A 162 -2.84 7.36 5.97
C GLY A 162 -3.71 6.93 4.79
N TYR A 163 -4.09 7.82 3.87
CA TYR A 163 -5.06 7.49 2.83
C TYR A 163 -4.71 8.09 1.48
N GLY A 164 -4.94 7.32 0.41
CA GLY A 164 -4.76 7.80 -0.96
C GLY A 164 -5.62 9.03 -1.25
N THR A 165 -5.03 10.06 -1.85
CA THR A 165 -5.68 11.33 -2.19
C THR A 165 -6.29 11.35 -3.59
N THR A 166 -6.40 10.18 -4.23
CA THR A 166 -6.94 10.00 -5.58
C THR A 166 -8.37 9.49 -5.52
N GLY A 167 -9.18 9.81 -6.53
CA GLY A 167 -10.57 9.36 -6.63
C GLY A 167 -11.55 10.51 -6.84
N ASN A 168 -12.83 10.15 -6.97
CA ASN A 168 -13.93 11.10 -7.04
C ASN A 168 -14.31 11.60 -5.63
N LYS A 169 -15.32 12.50 -5.52
CA LYS A 169 -15.72 13.06 -4.22
C LYS A 169 -16.16 11.98 -3.23
N ASP A 170 -16.94 11.00 -3.68
CA ASP A 170 -17.51 9.97 -2.80
C ASP A 170 -16.41 9.02 -2.27
N VAL A 171 -15.42 8.68 -3.10
CA VAL A 171 -14.23 7.92 -2.69
C VAL A 171 -13.43 8.66 -1.61
N LEU A 172 -13.17 9.95 -1.83
CA LEU A 172 -12.43 10.77 -0.86
C LEU A 172 -13.22 10.92 0.44
N LEU A 173 -14.54 11.14 0.33
CA LEU A 173 -15.43 11.28 1.47
C LEU A 173 -15.46 9.99 2.29
N LEU A 174 -15.64 8.82 1.66
CA LEU A 174 -15.63 7.53 2.36
C LEU A 174 -14.34 7.33 3.18
N ARG A 175 -13.18 7.65 2.61
CA ARG A 175 -11.88 7.53 3.30
C ARG A 175 -11.77 8.50 4.48
N VAL A 176 -12.26 9.73 4.32
CA VAL A 176 -12.29 10.72 5.40
C VAL A 176 -13.23 10.28 6.53
N LEU A 177 -14.41 9.75 6.20
CA LEU A 177 -15.37 9.25 7.19
C LEU A 177 -14.81 8.04 7.94
N ASP A 178 -14.23 7.08 7.23
CA ASP A 178 -13.57 5.91 7.84
C ASP A 178 -12.43 6.33 8.77
N GLY A 179 -11.55 7.24 8.32
CA GLY A 179 -10.48 7.75 9.17
C GLY A 179 -10.98 8.51 10.40
N HIS A 180 -12.09 9.24 10.27
CA HIS A 180 -12.70 9.95 11.39
C HIS A 180 -13.28 9.00 12.44
N VAL A 181 -13.99 7.96 11.99
CA VAL A 181 -14.69 7.02 12.87
C VAL A 181 -13.71 6.00 13.46
N ASN A 182 -12.86 5.42 12.63
CA ASN A 182 -12.02 4.28 12.97
C ASN A 182 -10.56 4.64 13.24
N GLY A 183 -10.14 5.89 13.00
CA GLY A 183 -8.73 6.27 13.02
C GLY A 183 -8.01 5.95 11.72
N ARG A 184 -6.78 6.47 11.60
CA ARG A 184 -5.95 6.33 10.39
C ARG A 184 -5.41 4.92 10.22
N LEU A 185 -5.32 4.45 8.97
CA LEU A 185 -4.75 3.14 8.67
C LEU A 185 -3.23 3.11 8.94
N SER A 186 -2.77 2.05 9.60
CA SER A 186 -1.34 1.77 9.78
C SER A 186 -0.71 1.19 8.51
N ARG A 187 0.58 0.83 8.57
CA ARG A 187 1.21 0.03 7.50
C ARG A 187 0.67 -1.38 7.52
N CYS A 188 0.81 -2.04 6.38
CA CYS A 188 0.46 -3.44 6.27
C CYS A 188 1.30 -4.26 7.26
N PRO A 189 0.70 -5.01 8.18
CA PRO A 189 1.47 -5.78 9.16
C PRO A 189 2.20 -6.95 8.48
N THR A 190 1.69 -7.45 7.35
CA THR A 190 2.29 -8.57 6.61
C THR A 190 3.55 -8.20 5.85
N CYS A 191 3.55 -7.08 5.10
CA CYS A 191 4.74 -6.67 4.35
C CYS A 191 5.50 -5.49 4.96
N CYS A 192 4.92 -4.83 5.96
CA CYS A 192 5.42 -3.68 6.72
C CYS A 192 5.81 -2.42 5.92
N LYS A 193 5.92 -2.52 4.60
CA LYS A 193 6.23 -1.40 3.70
C LYS A 193 4.99 -0.85 3.02
N GLY A 194 4.04 -1.72 2.69
CA GLY A 194 2.88 -1.32 1.91
C GLY A 194 1.89 -0.49 2.73
N LYS A 195 1.29 0.52 2.07
CA LYS A 195 0.24 1.33 2.67
C LYS A 195 -1.09 0.58 2.58
N LEU A 196 -1.82 0.51 3.69
CA LEU A 196 -3.17 -0.01 3.69
C LEU A 196 -4.14 1.00 3.07
N LYS A 197 -5.17 0.49 2.42
CA LYS A 197 -6.25 1.29 1.86
C LYS A 197 -7.57 0.53 1.96
N LEU A 198 -8.67 1.27 1.94
CA LEU A 198 -9.99 0.69 1.76
C LEU A 198 -10.13 0.18 0.32
N SER A 199 -10.81 -0.93 0.17
CA SER A 199 -11.17 -1.53 -1.11
C SER A 199 -12.26 -0.68 -1.76
N ASP A 200 -11.92 -0.09 -2.91
CA ASP A 200 -12.90 0.70 -3.65
C ASP A 200 -14.01 -0.21 -4.25
N LYS A 201 -13.73 -1.51 -4.41
CA LYS A 201 -14.63 -2.52 -5.02
C LYS A 201 -15.86 -2.87 -4.18
N ASP A 202 -15.70 -2.83 -2.86
CA ASP A 202 -16.72 -3.28 -1.90
C ASP A 202 -17.24 -2.13 -1.02
N GLY A 203 -17.04 -0.89 -1.46
CA GLY A 203 -17.47 0.28 -0.70
C GLY A 203 -16.71 0.48 0.61
N GLY A 204 -15.48 -0.02 0.70
CA GLY A 204 -14.61 0.08 1.88
C GLY A 204 -14.93 -0.93 2.98
N ALA A 205 -15.61 -2.02 2.64
CA ALA A 205 -15.85 -3.15 3.55
C ALA A 205 -14.56 -3.95 3.82
N THR A 206 -13.58 -3.89 2.92
CA THR A 206 -12.28 -4.56 3.08
C THR A 206 -11.13 -3.56 3.16
N ILE A 207 -10.20 -3.77 4.09
CA ILE A 207 -8.89 -3.13 4.12
C ILE A 207 -7.91 -4.02 3.37
N LEU A 208 -7.18 -3.48 2.40
CA LEU A 208 -6.20 -4.22 1.62
C LEU A 208 -4.86 -3.48 1.54
N CYS A 209 -3.78 -4.23 1.36
CA CYS A 209 -2.48 -3.64 1.14
C CYS A 209 -2.29 -3.24 -0.32
N GLY A 210 -1.95 -1.96 -0.56
CA GLY A 210 -1.62 -1.46 -1.90
C GLY A 210 -0.32 -2.03 -2.48
N GLY A 211 0.50 -2.72 -1.69
CA GLY A 211 1.87 -3.07 -2.03
C GLY A 211 2.85 -1.91 -1.78
N PHE A 212 4.08 -2.08 -2.24
CA PHE A 212 5.14 -1.07 -2.13
C PHE A 212 6.05 -1.11 -3.37
N PHE A 213 6.66 0.01 -3.73
CA PHE A 213 7.74 0.02 -4.72
C PHE A 213 9.05 -0.30 -4.02
N ASP A 214 9.73 -1.33 -4.50
CA ASP A 214 11.03 -1.72 -3.96
C ASP A 214 12.11 -1.18 -4.88
N GLU A 215 12.89 -0.23 -4.36
CA GLU A 215 13.90 0.51 -5.12
C GLU A 215 15.08 -0.38 -5.52
N THR A 216 15.45 -1.36 -4.69
CA THR A 216 16.55 -2.28 -4.95
C THR A 216 16.32 -3.08 -6.23
N ILE A 217 15.06 -3.39 -6.52
CA ILE A 217 14.64 -4.18 -7.69
C ILE A 217 13.97 -3.35 -8.78
N GLY A 218 13.74 -2.06 -8.52
CA GLY A 218 13.11 -1.12 -9.45
C GLY A 218 11.67 -1.49 -9.86
N ARG A 219 10.88 -2.11 -8.97
CA ARG A 219 9.51 -2.53 -9.33
C ARG A 219 8.54 -2.59 -8.15
N HIS A 220 7.26 -2.46 -8.47
CA HIS A 220 6.18 -2.60 -7.51
C HIS A 220 5.99 -4.05 -7.05
N GLN A 221 5.87 -4.24 -5.74
CA GLN A 221 5.61 -5.50 -5.06
C GLN A 221 4.18 -5.52 -4.54
N SER A 222 3.38 -6.46 -5.03
CA SER A 222 2.05 -6.71 -4.48
C SER A 222 2.15 -7.44 -3.13
N CYS A 223 1.20 -7.15 -2.25
CA CYS A 223 1.05 -7.82 -0.96
C CYS A 223 -0.36 -8.40 -0.92
N PRO A 224 -0.54 -9.69 -0.56
CA PRO A 224 -1.85 -10.33 -0.55
C PRO A 224 -2.67 -10.03 0.71
N PHE A 225 -2.22 -9.09 1.55
CA PHE A 225 -2.92 -8.78 2.80
C PHE A 225 -4.28 -8.14 2.52
N GLU A 226 -5.31 -8.73 3.11
CA GLU A 226 -6.67 -8.24 3.14
C GLU A 226 -7.31 -8.59 4.50
N LYS A 227 -8.16 -7.70 5.02
CA LYS A 227 -8.93 -7.91 6.26
C LYS A 227 -10.27 -7.18 6.18
N ALA A 228 -11.32 -7.76 6.75
CA ALA A 228 -12.59 -7.05 6.88
C ALA A 228 -12.42 -5.78 7.72
N ASN A 229 -12.98 -4.67 7.24
CA ASN A 229 -12.83 -3.36 7.88
C ASN A 229 -13.46 -3.32 9.28
N LYS A 230 -14.68 -3.86 9.40
CA LYS A 230 -15.41 -3.95 10.67
C LYS A 230 -14.69 -4.76 11.75
N ASP A 231 -13.84 -5.69 11.34
CA ASP A 231 -13.10 -6.60 12.23
C ASP A 231 -11.61 -6.20 12.31
N ALA A 232 -11.27 -4.99 11.85
CA ALA A 232 -9.90 -4.51 11.86
C ALA A 232 -9.42 -4.30 13.31
N PRO A 233 -8.33 -4.96 13.72
CA PRO A 233 -7.85 -4.84 15.08
C PRO A 233 -7.20 -3.47 15.32
N ALA A 234 -6.98 -3.12 16.59
CA ALA A 234 -6.49 -1.80 16.96
C ALA A 234 -5.10 -1.49 16.38
N SER A 235 -4.26 -2.50 16.15
CA SER A 235 -2.97 -2.34 15.46
C SER A 235 -3.11 -1.81 14.02
N LEU A 236 -4.24 -2.02 13.35
CA LEU A 236 -4.50 -1.46 12.01
C LEU A 236 -4.99 -0.01 12.04
N ARG A 237 -5.39 0.48 13.22
CA ARG A 237 -6.13 1.72 13.42
C ARG A 237 -5.40 2.66 14.37
N LEU A 238 -4.60 3.53 13.79
CA LEU A 238 -3.82 4.54 14.46
C LEU A 238 -4.66 5.77 14.81
N HIS A 239 -4.42 6.33 15.99
CA HIS A 239 -4.96 7.61 16.43
C HIS A 239 -3.79 8.57 16.72
N PRO A 240 -4.01 9.89 16.79
CA PRO A 240 -5.26 10.63 16.57
C PRO A 240 -5.65 10.82 15.09
N TRP A 241 -6.90 11.23 14.84
CA TRP A 241 -7.39 11.77 13.56
C TRP A 241 -7.72 13.27 13.68
N TYR A 242 -7.31 14.06 12.69
CA TYR A 242 -7.49 15.51 12.63
C TYR A 242 -8.42 15.93 11.49
N SER A 243 -9.49 16.63 11.83
CA SER A 243 -10.42 17.27 10.89
C SER A 243 -9.94 18.62 10.37
N THR A 244 -8.97 19.24 11.05
CA THR A 244 -8.37 20.53 10.70
C THR A 244 -6.87 20.38 10.58
N LYS A 245 -6.18 21.37 9.99
CA LYS A 245 -4.73 21.36 9.85
C LYS A 245 -4.07 21.17 11.23
N PRO A 246 -3.34 20.06 11.45
CA PRO A 246 -2.63 19.83 12.70
C PRO A 246 -1.44 20.79 12.84
N THR A 247 -1.03 21.06 14.07
CA THR A 247 0.22 21.78 14.35
C THR A 247 1.43 20.92 13.96
N GLU A 248 2.60 21.54 13.84
CA GLU A 248 3.84 20.80 13.52
C GLU A 248 4.16 19.74 14.58
N GLU A 249 4.02 20.07 15.86
CA GLU A 249 4.17 19.12 16.97
C GLU A 249 3.19 17.94 16.88
N GLN A 250 1.94 18.17 16.47
CA GLN A 250 0.95 17.12 16.27
C GLN A 250 1.29 16.22 15.08
N VAL A 251 1.83 16.80 14.00
CA VAL A 251 2.33 16.04 12.85
C VAL A 251 3.52 15.17 13.27
N GLU A 252 4.45 15.70 14.06
CA GLU A 252 5.59 14.94 14.58
C GLU A 252 5.14 13.81 15.50
N ALA A 253 4.20 14.06 16.42
CA ALA A 253 3.62 13.02 17.27
C ALA A 253 2.95 11.91 16.44
N MET A 254 2.20 12.27 15.39
CA MET A 254 1.60 11.29 14.47
C MET A 254 2.66 10.46 13.74
N LYS A 255 3.73 11.10 13.25
CA LYS A 255 4.85 10.40 12.62
C LYS A 255 5.56 9.49 13.61
N ALA A 256 5.74 9.91 14.86
CA ALA A 256 6.35 9.11 15.91
C ALA A 256 5.51 7.86 16.21
N ILE A 257 4.18 7.99 16.37
CA ILE A 257 3.28 6.84 16.56
C ILE A 257 3.32 5.89 15.36
N THR A 258 3.36 6.45 14.14
CA THR A 258 3.49 5.64 12.92
C THR A 258 4.82 4.91 12.92
N LEU A 259 5.93 5.59 13.19
CA LEU A 259 7.26 5.00 13.27
C LEU A 259 7.37 3.93 14.37
N GLU A 260 6.71 4.17 15.50
CA GLU A 260 6.69 3.27 16.65
C GLU A 260 5.99 1.95 16.31
N GLN A 261 4.85 1.99 15.61
CA GLN A 261 4.19 0.80 15.07
C GLN A 261 4.93 0.19 13.87
N GLU A 262 5.59 1.03 13.08
CA GLU A 262 6.38 0.61 11.92
C GLU A 262 7.69 -0.08 12.29
N GLY A 263 8.03 -0.16 13.59
CA GLY A 263 9.13 -0.94 14.18
C GLY A 263 10.17 -1.36 13.15
N ASN A 264 10.99 -0.40 12.69
CA ASN A 264 12.05 -0.51 11.69
C ASN A 264 11.92 -1.71 10.74
N ALA A 265 10.89 -1.70 9.90
CA ALA A 265 10.55 -2.82 9.03
C ALA A 265 11.47 -3.07 7.83
N ASP A 266 12.54 -2.30 7.69
CA ASP A 266 13.77 -2.73 7.05
C ASP A 266 14.90 -2.00 7.77
N GLY A 267 16.10 -2.60 7.82
CA GLY A 267 17.31 -1.80 7.95
C GLY A 267 17.20 -0.63 6.96
N ALA A 268 17.18 0.59 7.50
CA ALA A 268 16.75 1.78 6.81
C ALA A 268 17.69 2.12 5.65
N VAL A 269 17.47 1.54 4.48
CA VAL A 269 17.93 2.10 3.21
C VAL A 269 16.89 3.14 2.79
N GLY A 270 16.82 4.26 3.53
CA GLY A 270 15.85 5.32 3.21
C GLY A 270 15.64 6.37 4.31
N ALA A 271 16.46 7.42 4.27
CA ALA A 271 16.26 8.77 4.79
C ALA A 271 16.11 9.03 6.30
N ASN A 272 15.96 8.04 7.18
CA ASN A 272 16.19 8.22 8.62
C ASN A 272 16.73 6.90 9.21
N ALA A 273 17.99 6.59 8.90
CA ALA A 273 18.77 5.69 9.72
C ALA A 273 18.81 6.32 11.12
N GLY A 274 18.14 5.69 12.09
CA GLY A 274 18.06 6.24 13.43
C GLY A 274 19.46 6.59 13.95
N GLU A 275 19.58 7.71 14.62
CA GLU A 275 20.82 8.30 15.12
C GLU A 275 21.83 7.24 15.57
N VAL A 276 23.06 7.31 15.05
CA VAL A 276 24.15 6.42 15.47
C VAL A 276 24.40 6.67 16.97
N PRO A 277 24.47 5.62 17.80
CA PRO A 277 24.74 5.76 19.23
C PRO A 277 25.95 6.67 19.48
N PRO A 278 25.85 7.67 20.38
CA PRO A 278 26.96 8.60 20.65
C PRO A 278 28.26 7.89 21.00
N GLU A 279 28.17 6.75 21.69
CA GLU A 279 29.33 5.92 22.06
C GLU A 279 30.09 5.38 20.84
N LEU A 280 29.37 4.96 19.79
CA LEU A 280 29.99 4.51 18.54
C LEU A 280 30.61 5.68 17.77
N ILE A 281 29.98 6.85 17.79
CA ILE A 281 30.54 8.07 17.16
C ILE A 281 31.87 8.44 17.83
N GLU A 282 31.90 8.47 19.16
CA GLU A 282 33.12 8.77 19.92
C GLU A 282 34.20 7.71 19.72
N GLY A 283 33.81 6.44 19.64
CA GLY A 283 34.71 5.35 19.25
C GLY A 283 35.31 5.55 17.86
N ALA A 284 34.47 5.88 16.86
CA ALA A 284 34.90 6.12 15.49
C ALA A 284 35.84 7.31 15.36
N LYS A 285 35.62 8.41 16.09
CA LYS A 285 36.54 9.56 16.12
C LYS A 285 37.95 9.21 16.61
N LYS A 286 38.06 8.18 17.47
CA LYS A 286 39.34 7.72 18.03
C LYS A 286 40.03 6.68 17.15
N LEU A 287 39.37 6.17 16.10
CA LEU A 287 39.97 5.21 15.20
C LEU A 287 41.10 5.84 14.39
N LYS A 288 42.21 5.13 14.28
CA LYS A 288 43.25 5.44 13.30
C LYS A 288 42.69 5.13 11.91
N TRP A 289 42.29 6.18 11.19
CA TRP A 289 41.56 6.05 9.93
C TRP A 289 42.44 6.40 8.73
N GLU A 290 43.02 5.38 8.10
CA GLU A 290 43.82 5.51 6.88
C GLU A 290 43.25 4.61 5.79
N VAL A 291 42.72 5.20 4.72
CA VAL A 291 42.07 4.48 3.60
C VAL A 291 42.72 4.76 2.26
N SER A 292 43.99 5.21 2.29
CA SER A 292 44.78 5.64 1.14
C SER A 292 45.31 4.48 0.30
N ASP A 293 45.55 3.31 0.90
CA ASP A 293 46.03 2.11 0.22
C ASP A 293 45.25 0.84 0.64
N GLY A 294 45.56 -0.28 -0.02
CA GLY A 294 44.88 -1.56 0.21
C GLY A 294 45.04 -2.10 1.63
N GLN A 295 46.17 -1.84 2.28
CA GLN A 295 46.47 -2.31 3.62
C GLN A 295 45.74 -1.46 4.67
N GLY A 296 45.77 -0.14 4.52
CA GLY A 296 45.02 0.81 5.34
C GLY A 296 43.52 0.54 5.28
N MET A 297 42.96 0.29 4.10
CA MET A 297 41.54 -0.07 3.97
C MET A 297 41.17 -1.35 4.73
N LYS A 298 42.06 -2.34 4.74
CA LYS A 298 41.85 -3.58 5.49
C LYS A 298 41.92 -3.35 6.99
N GLU A 299 42.90 -2.58 7.46
CA GLU A 299 43.04 -2.20 8.87
C GLU A 299 41.85 -1.37 9.35
N ALA A 300 41.39 -0.41 8.54
CA ALA A 300 40.21 0.40 8.81
C ALA A 300 38.94 -0.45 8.91
N ALA A 301 38.76 -1.44 8.01
CA ALA A 301 37.63 -2.36 8.06
C ALA A 301 37.64 -3.25 9.31
N VAL A 302 38.82 -3.74 9.73
CA VAL A 302 38.98 -4.52 10.97
C VAL A 302 38.68 -3.66 12.19
N ALA A 303 39.23 -2.45 12.25
CA ALA A 303 38.99 -1.53 13.36
C ALA A 303 37.52 -1.11 13.47
N MET A 304 36.85 -0.91 12.32
CA MET A 304 35.42 -0.63 12.28
C MET A 304 34.60 -1.85 12.72
N LEU A 305 34.95 -3.06 12.29
CA LEU A 305 34.29 -4.30 12.75
C LEU A 305 34.38 -4.46 14.26
N GLU A 306 35.57 -4.29 14.84
CA GLU A 306 35.78 -4.37 16.29
C GLU A 306 34.95 -3.34 17.07
N LEU A 307 34.76 -2.14 16.51
CA LEU A 307 33.93 -1.11 17.13
C LEU A 307 32.44 -1.46 17.13
N VAL A 308 31.94 -2.14 16.08
CA VAL A 308 30.50 -2.30 15.86
C VAL A 308 29.95 -3.69 16.19
N LYS A 309 30.79 -4.72 16.33
CA LYS A 309 30.40 -6.14 16.43
C LYS A 309 29.37 -6.47 17.52
N ASP A 310 29.34 -5.69 18.61
CA ASP A 310 28.47 -5.95 19.75
C ASP A 310 27.18 -5.10 19.73
N VAL A 311 27.05 -4.17 18.78
CA VAL A 311 25.95 -3.18 18.72
C VAL A 311 25.21 -3.20 17.39
N VAL A 312 25.93 -3.40 16.28
CA VAL A 312 25.40 -3.43 14.92
C VAL A 312 25.19 -4.88 14.50
N ASP A 313 24.10 -5.16 13.79
CA ASP A 313 23.74 -6.50 13.33
C ASP A 313 24.56 -6.93 12.10
N VAL A 314 25.87 -7.00 12.29
CA VAL A 314 26.82 -7.48 11.29
C VAL A 314 26.79 -9.01 11.20
N PRO A 315 27.22 -9.60 10.06
CA PRO A 315 27.30 -11.05 9.92
C PRO A 315 28.05 -11.72 11.08
N THR A 316 27.55 -12.86 11.58
CA THR A 316 28.19 -13.60 12.68
C THR A 316 29.53 -14.23 12.29
N ASP A 317 29.74 -14.49 10.99
CA ASP A 317 31.05 -14.91 10.48
C ASP A 317 31.99 -13.70 10.39
N PRO A 318 33.11 -13.67 11.14
CA PRO A 318 34.00 -12.51 11.16
C PRO A 318 34.62 -12.18 9.80
N LYS A 319 34.85 -13.17 8.94
CA LYS A 319 35.41 -12.93 7.61
C LYS A 319 34.38 -12.27 6.71
N LYS A 320 33.13 -12.70 6.77
CA LYS A 320 32.06 -12.09 5.98
C LYS A 320 31.73 -10.69 6.44
N ALA A 321 31.65 -10.45 7.75
CA ALA A 321 31.47 -9.12 8.30
C ALA A 321 32.58 -8.16 7.86
N MET A 322 33.84 -8.61 7.94
CA MET A 322 34.99 -7.83 7.46
C MET A 322 34.91 -7.54 5.95
N ILE A 323 34.53 -8.52 5.13
CA ILE A 323 34.35 -8.33 3.68
C ILE A 323 33.24 -7.32 3.40
N GLY A 324 32.12 -7.41 4.12
CA GLY A 324 30.99 -6.49 4.01
C GLY A 324 31.37 -5.05 4.33
N ILE A 325 31.93 -4.81 5.52
CA ILE A 325 32.42 -3.49 5.93
C ILE A 325 33.51 -2.98 4.97
N GLY A 326 34.43 -3.86 4.55
CA GLY A 326 35.48 -3.52 3.60
C GLY A 326 34.93 -3.02 2.26
N LYS A 327 33.84 -3.62 1.75
CA LYS A 327 33.17 -3.13 0.53
C LYS A 327 32.61 -1.73 0.72
N ILE A 328 32.01 -1.43 1.87
CA ILE A 328 31.48 -0.08 2.19
C ILE A 328 32.62 0.94 2.21
N VAL A 329 33.73 0.62 2.87
CA VAL A 329 34.93 1.46 2.91
C VAL A 329 35.44 1.72 1.48
N VAL A 330 35.64 0.68 0.68
CA VAL A 330 36.17 0.80 -0.69
C VAL A 330 35.24 1.62 -1.58
N ALA A 331 33.93 1.39 -1.51
CA ALA A 331 32.94 2.09 -2.34
C ALA A 331 32.81 3.59 -2.00
N ASN A 332 33.16 3.99 -0.77
CA ASN A 332 32.91 5.35 -0.27
C ASN A 332 34.18 6.13 0.08
N ARG A 333 35.37 5.54 -0.01
CA ARG A 333 36.66 6.17 0.38
C ARG A 333 36.93 7.55 -0.22
N GLU A 334 36.46 7.80 -1.45
CA GLU A 334 36.68 9.08 -2.15
C GLU A 334 35.70 10.16 -1.69
N LYS A 335 34.50 9.75 -1.28
CA LYS A 335 33.40 10.64 -0.88
C LYS A 335 33.41 10.93 0.62
N ILE A 336 33.78 9.94 1.43
CA ILE A 336 33.74 9.97 2.88
C ILE A 336 35.12 9.61 3.40
N LYS A 337 35.83 10.62 3.94
CA LYS A 337 37.20 10.48 4.44
C LYS A 337 37.29 10.22 5.94
N THR A 338 36.16 10.23 6.65
CA THR A 338 36.12 10.08 8.11
C THR A 338 35.57 8.71 8.50
N ALA A 339 36.08 8.17 9.60
CA ALA A 339 35.56 6.95 10.21
C ALA A 339 34.08 7.09 10.58
N THR A 340 33.65 8.26 11.05
CA THR A 340 32.26 8.52 11.45
C THR A 340 31.28 8.43 10.29
N GLY A 341 31.62 8.98 9.12
CA GLY A 341 30.73 8.89 7.95
C GLY A 341 30.64 7.46 7.40
N ILE A 342 31.70 6.66 7.53
CA ILE A 342 31.63 5.24 7.18
C ILE A 342 30.83 4.45 8.22
N LEU A 343 30.96 4.77 9.50
CA LEU A 343 30.14 4.19 10.56
C LEU A 343 28.64 4.45 10.30
N GLU A 344 28.26 5.65 9.90
CA GLU A 344 26.88 5.97 9.50
C GLU A 344 26.38 5.05 8.38
N LEU A 345 27.19 4.81 7.34
CA LEU A 345 26.85 3.88 6.27
C LEU A 345 26.79 2.42 6.74
N VAL A 346 27.67 2.01 7.64
CA VAL A 346 27.66 0.66 8.23
C VAL A 346 26.38 0.46 9.05
N VAL A 347 26.01 1.41 9.90
CA VAL A 347 24.76 1.38 10.67
C VAL A 347 23.54 1.46 9.76
N GLN A 348 23.62 2.19 8.66
CA GLN A 348 22.56 2.25 7.65
C GLN A 348 22.36 0.90 6.95
N GLU A 349 23.45 0.22 6.59
CA GLU A 349 23.42 -1.06 5.87
C GLU A 349 22.96 -2.21 6.78
N TYR A 350 23.55 -2.31 7.97
CA TYR A 350 23.35 -3.47 8.86
C TYR A 350 22.31 -3.23 9.95
N GLY A 351 22.07 -1.98 10.34
CA GLY A 351 21.17 -1.64 11.45
C GLY A 351 21.76 -1.97 12.82
N ILE A 352 21.12 -1.45 13.87
CA ILE A 352 21.49 -1.73 15.27
C ILE A 352 20.76 -2.98 15.74
N ALA A 353 21.48 -3.93 16.33
CA ALA A 353 20.96 -5.23 16.74
C ALA A 353 19.75 -5.10 17.67
N GLU A 354 19.86 -4.34 18.76
CA GLU A 354 18.76 -4.09 19.70
C GLU A 354 17.53 -3.47 19.01
N ARG A 355 17.73 -2.54 18.07
CA ARG A 355 16.61 -1.94 17.32
C ARG A 355 15.95 -2.95 16.39
N LYS A 356 16.71 -3.88 15.81
CA LYS A 356 16.19 -4.95 14.96
C LYS A 356 15.41 -5.98 15.77
N GLU A 357 15.89 -6.32 16.97
CA GLU A 357 15.17 -7.19 17.91
C GLU A 357 13.86 -6.56 18.37
N ALA A 358 13.89 -5.28 18.79
CA ALA A 358 12.69 -4.55 19.17
C ALA A 358 11.69 -4.41 17.99
N ALA A 359 12.19 -4.19 16.77
CA ALA A 359 11.39 -4.20 15.55
C ALA A 359 10.74 -5.56 15.30
N ALA A 360 11.50 -6.65 15.44
CA ALA A 360 10.99 -8.02 15.28
C ALA A 360 9.94 -8.37 16.33
N ALA A 361 10.13 -7.96 17.60
CA ALA A 361 9.16 -8.17 18.67
C ALA A 361 7.85 -7.40 18.41
N LYS A 362 7.93 -6.14 17.98
CA LYS A 362 6.74 -5.35 17.59
C LYS A 362 6.02 -5.92 16.37
N GLN A 363 6.77 -6.43 15.40
CA GLN A 363 6.17 -7.13 14.26
C GLN A 363 5.46 -8.41 14.71
N GLN A 364 6.01 -9.12 15.70
CA GLN A 364 5.36 -10.28 16.29
C GLN A 364 4.06 -9.88 16.99
N GLU A 365 4.09 -8.87 17.86
CA GLU A 365 2.88 -8.34 18.54
C GLU A 365 1.81 -7.90 17.52
N ALA A 366 2.21 -7.20 16.46
CA ALA A 366 1.29 -6.81 15.39
C ALA A 366 0.76 -8.01 14.59
N MET A 367 1.54 -9.09 14.44
CA MET A 367 1.06 -10.33 13.84
C MET A 367 0.09 -11.06 14.77
N GLU A 368 0.36 -11.09 16.08
CA GLU A 368 -0.52 -11.70 17.09
C GLU A 368 -1.91 -11.04 17.08
N ASP A 369 -1.98 -9.72 16.97
CA ASP A 369 -3.24 -8.96 16.91
C ASP A 369 -4.02 -9.18 15.59
N VAL A 370 -3.34 -9.61 14.53
CA VAL A 370 -3.94 -9.79 13.19
C VAL A 370 -4.35 -11.24 12.93
N CYS A 371 -3.65 -12.20 13.55
CA CYS A 371 -3.95 -13.61 13.44
C CYS A 371 -5.26 -13.93 14.17
N VAL A 372 -6.14 -14.71 13.54
CA VAL A 372 -7.35 -15.22 14.21
C VAL A 372 -6.97 -16.11 15.40
N CYS A 373 -5.85 -16.83 15.31
CA CYS A 373 -5.23 -17.59 16.39
C CYS A 373 -3.82 -17.02 16.66
N PRO A 374 -3.62 -16.27 17.77
CA PRO A 374 -2.35 -15.58 18.08
C PRO A 374 -1.13 -16.51 18.15
N GLU A 375 -1.32 -17.77 18.55
CA GLU A 375 -0.28 -18.81 18.63
C GLU A 375 0.40 -19.09 17.28
N ASN A 376 -0.26 -18.74 16.16
CA ASN A 376 0.29 -18.87 14.82
C ASN A 376 1.24 -17.73 14.42
N ALA A 377 1.30 -16.63 15.18
CA ALA A 377 2.08 -15.45 14.82
C ALA A 377 3.61 -15.70 14.66
N PRO A 378 4.28 -16.48 15.54
CA PRO A 378 5.69 -16.81 15.35
C PRO A 378 5.95 -17.57 14.05
N LEU A 379 5.03 -18.47 13.66
CA LEU A 379 5.12 -19.20 12.40
C LEU A 379 4.93 -18.27 11.20
N CYS A 380 3.96 -17.34 11.26
CA CYS A 380 3.76 -16.31 10.25
C CYS A 380 5.03 -15.46 10.06
N GLN A 381 5.68 -15.07 11.14
CA GLN A 381 6.93 -14.29 11.10
C GLN A 381 8.07 -15.07 10.45
N ALA A 382 8.28 -16.34 10.82
CA ALA A 382 9.31 -17.18 10.23
C ALA A 382 9.09 -17.40 8.71
N LEU A 383 7.84 -17.61 8.29
CA LEU A 383 7.50 -17.75 6.87
C LEU A 383 7.68 -16.43 6.10
N LYS A 384 7.32 -15.30 6.72
CA LYS A 384 7.51 -13.96 6.15
C LYS A 384 8.99 -13.70 5.89
N GLU A 385 9.83 -13.88 6.92
CA GLU A 385 11.27 -13.67 6.80
C GLU A 385 11.89 -14.57 5.73
N LEU A 386 11.50 -15.85 5.69
CA LEU A 386 11.93 -16.76 4.64
C LEU A 386 11.55 -16.24 3.24
N GLY A 387 10.33 -15.72 3.10
CA GLY A 387 9.85 -15.08 1.88
C GLY A 387 10.66 -13.85 1.47
N ASP A 388 11.08 -13.03 2.42
CA ASP A 388 11.88 -11.82 2.19
C ASP A 388 13.32 -12.17 1.79
N LEU A 389 13.92 -13.20 2.40
CA LEU A 389 15.25 -13.69 2.01
C LEU A 389 15.26 -14.24 0.58
N TYR A 390 14.24 -15.01 0.17
CA TYR A 390 14.08 -15.44 -1.22
C TYR A 390 13.88 -14.26 -2.17
N MET A 391 13.21 -13.20 -1.71
CA MET A 391 12.98 -12.00 -2.50
C MET A 391 14.29 -11.30 -2.85
N LYS A 392 15.17 -11.12 -1.86
CA LYS A 392 16.50 -10.52 -2.03
C LYS A 392 17.40 -11.31 -2.99
N GLU A 393 17.21 -12.63 -3.08
CA GLU A 393 17.90 -13.49 -4.06
C GLU A 393 17.30 -13.44 -5.47
N GLY A 394 16.22 -12.67 -5.68
CA GLY A 394 15.49 -12.63 -6.95
C GLY A 394 14.61 -13.87 -7.19
N ASN A 395 14.37 -14.72 -6.19
CA ASN A 395 13.46 -15.86 -6.29
C ASN A 395 12.02 -15.47 -5.90
N TRP A 396 11.38 -14.80 -6.85
CA TRP A 396 10.04 -14.24 -6.70
C TRP A 396 8.94 -15.26 -6.48
N ASN A 397 9.08 -16.43 -7.12
CA ASN A 397 8.08 -17.49 -7.02
C ASN A 397 8.04 -18.05 -5.60
N ALA A 398 9.21 -18.27 -4.99
CA ALA A 398 9.29 -18.70 -3.60
C ALA A 398 8.78 -17.61 -2.65
N SER A 399 9.22 -16.36 -2.81
CA SER A 399 8.75 -15.24 -2.00
C SER A 399 7.22 -15.12 -1.99
N ASN A 400 6.59 -15.11 -3.18
CA ASN A 400 5.13 -15.03 -3.29
C ASN A 400 4.42 -16.25 -2.70
N THR A 401 5.02 -17.43 -2.77
CA THR A 401 4.47 -18.63 -2.15
C THR A 401 4.38 -18.47 -0.64
N TYR A 402 5.44 -17.97 0.01
CA TYR A 402 5.43 -17.74 1.46
C TYR A 402 4.51 -16.58 1.86
N LYS A 403 4.43 -15.49 1.09
CA LYS A 403 3.48 -14.39 1.34
C LYS A 403 2.03 -14.88 1.35
N LYS A 404 1.66 -15.74 0.40
CA LYS A 404 0.31 -16.32 0.37
C LYS A 404 0.08 -17.32 1.51
N ALA A 405 1.11 -18.05 1.92
CA ALA A 405 1.02 -18.95 3.06
C ALA A 405 0.82 -18.17 4.38
N VAL A 406 1.53 -17.05 4.58
CA VAL A 406 1.31 -16.17 5.74
C VAL A 406 -0.13 -15.70 5.79
N ALA A 407 -0.67 -15.16 4.68
CA ALA A 407 -2.07 -14.73 4.61
C ALA A 407 -3.07 -15.87 4.90
N ALA A 408 -2.76 -17.11 4.50
CA ALA A 408 -3.60 -18.26 4.80
C ALA A 408 -3.53 -18.67 6.28
N VAL A 409 -2.34 -18.59 6.90
CA VAL A 409 -2.13 -18.97 8.31
C VAL A 409 -2.74 -17.92 9.26
N THR A 410 -2.68 -16.63 8.91
CA THR A 410 -3.28 -15.56 9.72
C THR A 410 -4.81 -15.71 9.86
N GLU A 411 -5.47 -16.37 8.92
CA GLU A 411 -6.93 -16.59 8.93
C GLU A 411 -7.34 -17.93 9.55
N LEU A 412 -6.39 -18.76 10.02
CA LEU A 412 -6.72 -20.01 10.68
C LEU A 412 -7.27 -19.75 12.09
N ALA A 413 -8.47 -20.27 12.34
CA ALA A 413 -9.13 -20.21 13.65
C ALA A 413 -8.60 -21.23 14.68
N TYR A 414 -7.50 -21.92 14.36
CA TYR A 414 -6.89 -22.93 15.22
C TYR A 414 -5.36 -22.87 15.11
N GLU A 415 -4.70 -23.33 16.17
CA GLU A 415 -3.25 -23.40 16.24
C GLU A 415 -2.70 -24.43 15.25
N VAL A 416 -1.65 -24.06 14.52
CA VAL A 416 -0.86 -24.98 13.72
C VAL A 416 0.07 -25.77 14.64
N THR A 417 -0.17 -27.07 14.75
CA THR A 417 0.60 -27.98 15.61
C THR A 417 1.32 -29.04 14.78
N ALA A 418 2.20 -29.82 15.41
CA ALA A 418 2.91 -30.92 14.73
C ALA A 418 1.95 -31.93 14.08
N ASP A 419 0.78 -32.15 14.70
CA ASP A 419 -0.22 -33.12 14.24
C ASP A 419 -0.97 -32.66 12.99
N ASN A 420 -1.27 -31.36 12.88
CA ASN A 420 -2.08 -30.83 11.78
C ASN A 420 -1.25 -30.19 10.65
N ALA A 421 -0.03 -29.72 10.90
CA ALA A 421 0.73 -28.87 9.99
C ALA A 421 0.94 -29.50 8.60
N LYS A 422 1.30 -30.78 8.54
CA LYS A 422 1.47 -31.51 7.26
C LYS A 422 0.15 -31.68 6.49
N GLY A 423 -0.97 -31.72 7.21
CA GLY A 423 -2.32 -31.86 6.63
C GLY A 423 -2.74 -30.63 5.82
N LEU A 424 -2.21 -29.45 6.14
CA LEU A 424 -2.56 -28.18 5.49
C LEU A 424 -2.15 -28.13 4.01
N GLY A 425 -1.07 -28.82 3.64
CA GLY A 425 -0.54 -28.87 2.27
C GLY A 425 -0.86 -30.16 1.49
N LYS A 426 -1.53 -31.13 2.11
CA LYS A 426 -1.94 -32.39 1.46
C LYS A 426 -3.33 -32.24 0.86
N SER A 427 -3.59 -32.87 -0.28
CA SER A 427 -4.94 -32.94 -0.85
C SER A 427 -5.90 -33.62 0.13
N GLY A 428 -7.03 -32.98 0.45
CA GLY A 428 -8.02 -33.52 1.37
C GLY A 428 -8.86 -32.44 2.06
N LYS A 429 -9.66 -32.85 3.04
CA LYS A 429 -10.56 -31.96 3.80
C LYS A 429 -9.82 -30.92 4.65
N THR A 430 -8.58 -31.21 5.04
CA THR A 430 -7.73 -30.32 5.84
C THR A 430 -6.85 -29.41 4.99
N LYS A 431 -6.97 -29.46 3.66
CA LYS A 431 -6.16 -28.63 2.77
C LYS A 431 -6.53 -27.17 2.93
N VAL A 432 -5.55 -26.33 3.20
CA VAL A 432 -5.73 -24.88 3.23
C VAL A 432 -5.30 -24.32 1.89
N ALA A 433 -6.13 -23.42 1.34
CA ALA A 433 -5.80 -22.73 0.10
C ALA A 433 -4.46 -21.99 0.24
N ASN A 434 -3.67 -21.97 -0.84
CA ASN A 434 -2.33 -21.35 -0.88
C ASN A 434 -1.23 -21.97 -0.03
N ILE A 435 -1.49 -23.04 0.72
CA ILE A 435 -0.44 -23.80 1.42
C ILE A 435 -0.09 -25.04 0.60
N GLY A 436 1.13 -25.04 0.04
CA GLY A 436 1.68 -26.19 -0.70
C GLY A 436 2.34 -27.22 0.22
N LYS A 437 2.53 -28.45 -0.27
CA LYS A 437 3.22 -29.54 0.46
C LYS A 437 4.55 -29.10 1.08
N GLY A 438 5.42 -28.46 0.27
CA GLY A 438 6.73 -28.01 0.74
C GLY A 438 6.70 -26.84 1.73
N THR A 439 5.61 -26.09 1.79
CA THR A 439 5.38 -25.05 2.82
C THR A 439 4.88 -25.71 4.10
N ALA A 440 3.91 -26.62 4.01
CA ALA A 440 3.39 -27.40 5.13
C ALA A 440 4.49 -28.22 5.84
N GLU A 441 5.45 -28.77 5.09
CA GLU A 441 6.62 -29.44 5.66
C GLU A 441 7.50 -28.50 6.49
N LYS A 442 7.69 -27.24 6.05
CA LYS A 442 8.43 -26.23 6.81
C LYS A 442 7.66 -25.74 8.03
N MET A 443 6.34 -25.61 7.92
CA MET A 443 5.48 -25.30 9.05
C MET A 443 5.58 -26.39 10.12
N HIS A 444 5.50 -27.66 9.72
CA HIS A 444 5.72 -28.79 10.61
C HIS A 444 7.12 -28.77 11.24
N GLU A 445 8.15 -28.47 10.45
CA GLU A 445 9.52 -28.33 10.97
C GLU A 445 9.60 -27.26 12.06
N PHE A 446 9.03 -26.08 11.81
CA PHE A 446 9.01 -24.97 12.74
C PHE A 446 8.32 -25.36 14.06
N VAL A 447 7.11 -25.91 14.02
CA VAL A 447 6.37 -26.28 15.25
C VAL A 447 7.00 -27.48 15.98
N THR A 448 7.89 -28.25 15.33
CA THR A 448 8.61 -29.36 15.97
C THR A 448 9.94 -28.92 16.56
N LYS A 449 10.68 -28.03 15.87
CA LYS A 449 12.07 -27.69 16.18
C LYS A 449 12.26 -26.26 16.70
N GLY A 450 11.23 -25.41 16.60
CA GLY A 450 11.31 -23.96 16.83
C GLY A 450 11.93 -23.15 15.69
N THR A 451 12.41 -23.79 14.61
CA THR A 451 13.00 -23.10 13.45
C THR A 451 12.76 -23.86 12.14
N ILE A 452 12.95 -23.19 11.01
CA ILE A 452 12.92 -23.75 9.66
C ILE A 452 14.38 -23.88 9.18
N GLY A 453 14.84 -25.09 8.85
CA GLY A 453 16.25 -25.29 8.46
C GLY A 453 16.67 -24.43 7.26
N LYS A 454 15.75 -24.22 6.31
CA LYS A 454 16.00 -23.35 5.14
C LYS A 454 16.10 -21.87 5.49
N LEU A 455 15.44 -21.43 6.56
CA LEU A 455 15.54 -20.05 7.06
C LEU A 455 16.94 -19.81 7.61
N GLU A 456 17.44 -20.73 8.45
CA GLU A 456 18.80 -20.63 9.00
C GLU A 456 19.88 -20.68 7.93
N GLU A 457 19.74 -21.57 6.93
CA GLU A 457 20.64 -21.62 5.78
C GLU A 457 20.72 -20.27 5.07
N LYS A 458 19.57 -19.59 4.90
CA LYS A 458 19.52 -18.30 4.20
C LYS A 458 20.02 -17.14 5.05
N ARG A 459 19.72 -17.12 6.34
CA ARG A 459 20.31 -16.16 7.30
C ARG A 459 21.84 -16.23 7.21
N ALA A 460 22.39 -17.45 7.18
CA ALA A 460 23.82 -17.67 7.07
C ALA A 460 24.43 -17.28 5.70
N LEU A 461 23.63 -17.16 4.63
CA LEU A 461 24.08 -16.72 3.30
C LEU A 461 24.00 -15.20 3.10
N GLN A 462 23.13 -14.51 3.83
CA GLN A 462 22.99 -13.05 3.77
C GLN A 462 23.89 -12.32 4.77
N GLY A 463 24.33 -13.00 5.83
CA GLY A 463 25.56 -12.65 6.51
C GLY A 463 26.75 -12.93 5.60
#